data_AF-A0A7C7QZV1-F1
#
_entry.id   AF-A0A7C7QZV1-F1
#
_cell.length_a   1.000
_cell.length_b   1.000
_cell.length_c   1.000
_cell.angle_alpha   90.00
_cell.angle_beta   90.00
_cell.angle_gamma   90.00
#
_symmetry.space_group_name_H-M   'P 1'
#
loop_
_entity.id
_entity.type
_entity.pdbx_description
1 polymer ?
#
loop_
_entity_poly.entity_id
_entity_poly.type
_entity_poly.pdbx_seq_one_letter_code
_entity_poly.pdbx_strand_id
1 'polypeptide(L)'
;MNSRQGSRKSAKVRATLYLPLDLLEEARDAAVFLAGYPARLTLTRLMENALRAELQRLKRLYNGGQDFPRRTEDLKGGRPIAA
;
A
#
# COMPACT_ATOMS: atom_id res chain seq x y z
N MET A 1 -17.18 29.05 -4.34
CA MET A 1 -15.68 28.98 -4.41
C MET A 1 -15.29 27.59 -4.90
N ASN A 2 -15.01 27.46 -6.20
CA ASN A 2 -14.68 26.18 -6.86
C ASN A 2 -13.18 25.88 -6.76
N SER A 3 -12.81 24.97 -5.87
CA SER A 3 -11.44 24.46 -5.79
C SER A 3 -11.22 23.37 -6.82
N ARG A 4 -10.60 23.75 -7.95
CA ARG A 4 -10.06 22.85 -8.97
C ARG A 4 -9.00 21.93 -8.34
N GLN A 5 -9.38 20.72 -7.93
CA GLN A 5 -8.41 19.67 -7.63
C GLN A 5 -7.98 19.03 -8.94
N GLY A 6 -6.98 19.65 -9.57
CA GLY A 6 -6.21 19.02 -10.63
C GLY A 6 -5.62 17.71 -10.10
N SER A 7 -5.93 16.62 -10.80
CA SER A 7 -5.33 15.30 -10.64
C SER A 7 -3.80 15.41 -10.65
N ARG A 8 -3.19 15.54 -9.47
CA ARG A 8 -1.78 15.17 -9.31
C ARG A 8 -1.73 13.67 -9.53
N LYS A 9 -1.21 13.25 -10.69
CA LYS A 9 -0.71 11.87 -10.86
C LYS A 9 0.10 11.56 -9.61
N SER A 10 -0.38 10.62 -8.81
CA SER A 10 0.20 10.29 -7.50
C SER A 10 1.67 9.93 -7.72
N ALA A 11 2.58 10.81 -7.31
CA ALA A 11 4.00 10.52 -7.37
C ALA A 11 4.27 9.23 -6.58
N LYS A 12 5.01 8.29 -7.16
CA LYS A 12 5.44 7.10 -6.43
C LYS A 12 6.42 7.54 -5.35
N VAL A 13 6.16 7.14 -4.11
CA VAL A 13 7.03 7.39 -2.96
C VAL A 13 7.66 6.06 -2.52
N ARG A 14 8.93 6.08 -2.12
CA ARG A 14 9.61 4.92 -1.55
C ARG A 14 9.24 4.78 -0.07
N ALA A 15 8.85 3.58 0.34
CA ALA A 15 8.66 3.20 1.73
C ALA A 15 9.48 1.94 2.02
N THR A 16 10.01 1.83 3.25
CA THR A 16 10.69 0.64 3.76
C THR A 16 9.86 0.07 4.90
N LEU A 17 9.59 -1.23 4.86
CA LEU A 17 8.76 -1.95 5.83
C LEU A 17 9.51 -3.19 6.29
N TYR A 18 9.29 -3.60 7.54
CA TYR A 18 9.70 -4.91 8.03
C TYR A 18 8.57 -5.90 7.78
N LEU A 19 8.90 -7.03 7.18
CA LEU A 19 7.98 -8.11 6.88
C LEU A 19 8.61 -9.44 7.35
N PRO A 20 7.79 -10.42 7.75
CA PRO A 20 8.24 -11.80 7.86
C PRO A 20 8.90 -12.26 6.55
N LEU A 21 10.02 -12.97 6.66
CA LEU A 21 10.83 -13.39 5.52
C LEU A 21 10.03 -14.34 4.60
N ASP A 22 9.36 -15.32 5.19
CA ASP A 22 8.50 -16.29 4.53
C ASP A 22 7.42 -15.61 3.68
N LEU A 23 6.73 -14.60 4.25
CA LEU A 23 5.72 -13.84 3.53
C LEU A 23 6.31 -13.08 2.33
N LEU A 24 7.50 -12.51 2.49
CA LEU A 24 8.16 -11.78 1.39
C LEU A 24 8.63 -12.71 0.28
N GLU A 25 9.16 -13.89 0.61
CA GLU A 25 9.55 -14.88 -0.40
C GLU A 25 8.32 -15.42 -1.16
N GLU A 26 7.23 -15.76 -0.47
CA GLU A 26 6.00 -16.19 -1.14
C GLU A 26 5.45 -15.10 -2.09
N ALA A 27 5.49 -13.84 -1.65
CA ALA A 27 5.09 -12.70 -2.50
C ALA A 27 5.99 -12.54 -3.74
N ARG A 28 7.29 -12.86 -3.64
CA ARG A 28 8.22 -12.85 -4.78
C ARG A 28 7.93 -13.99 -5.73
N ASP A 29 7.71 -15.20 -5.23
CA ASP A 29 7.33 -16.36 -6.04
C ASP A 29 6.07 -16.08 -6.84
N ALA A 30 5.03 -15.54 -6.19
CA ALA A 30 3.79 -15.15 -6.85
C ALA A 30 4.02 -14.08 -7.94
N ALA A 31 4.87 -13.08 -7.68
CA ALA A 31 5.18 -12.04 -8.65
C ALA A 31 5.92 -12.60 -9.87
N VAL A 32 6.86 -13.53 -9.68
CA VAL A 32 7.58 -14.20 -10.76
C VAL A 32 6.63 -15.09 -11.57
N PHE A 33 5.85 -15.94 -10.89
CA PHE A 33 4.90 -16.86 -11.52
C PHE A 33 3.86 -16.12 -12.37
N LEU A 34 3.40 -14.95 -11.92
CA LEU A 34 2.37 -14.14 -12.58
C LEU A 34 2.94 -12.95 -13.38
N ALA A 35 4.24 -12.93 -13.67
CA ALA A 35 4.88 -11.84 -14.42
C ALA A 35 4.41 -11.76 -15.89
N GLY A 36 3.92 -12.88 -16.43
CA GLY A 36 3.44 -12.99 -17.82
C GLY A 36 2.02 -12.49 -18.07
N TYR A 37 1.61 -12.49 -19.34
CA TYR A 37 0.22 -12.23 -19.71
C TYR A 37 -0.71 -13.35 -19.17
N PRO A 38 -1.93 -13.05 -18.69
CA PRO A 38 -2.58 -11.73 -18.67
C PRO A 38 -2.29 -10.87 -17.44
N ALA A 39 -1.74 -11.45 -16.38
CA ALA A 39 -1.63 -10.78 -15.08
C ALA A 39 -0.62 -9.61 -15.08
N ARG A 40 0.56 -9.81 -15.69
CA ARG A 40 1.69 -8.86 -15.69
C ARG A 40 1.94 -8.31 -14.28
N LEU A 41 1.99 -9.21 -13.30
CA LEU A 41 2.11 -8.87 -11.90
C LEU A 41 3.55 -8.44 -11.61
N THR A 42 3.70 -7.47 -10.70
CA THR A 42 4.99 -7.10 -10.12
C THR A 42 4.81 -7.03 -8.61
N LEU A 43 5.90 -7.17 -7.85
CA LEU A 43 5.83 -7.07 -6.39
C LEU A 43 5.22 -5.73 -5.95
N THR A 44 5.59 -4.62 -6.61
CA THR A 44 4.99 -3.29 -6.36
C THR A 44 3.48 -3.29 -6.56
N ARG A 45 2.99 -3.90 -7.65
CA ARG A 45 1.56 -3.97 -7.94
C ARG A 45 0.82 -4.87 -6.95
N LEU A 46 1.43 -5.98 -6.54
CA LEU A 46 0.91 -6.87 -5.52
C LEU A 46 0.73 -6.10 -4.20
N MET A 47 1.77 -5.39 -3.75
CA MET A 47 1.73 -4.60 -2.51
C MET A 47 0.73 -3.46 -2.58
N GLU A 48 0.64 -2.75 -3.71
CA GLU A 48 -0.37 -1.70 -3.90
C GLU A 48 -1.79 -2.26 -3.80
N ASN A 49 -2.07 -3.39 -4.46
CA ASN A 49 -3.38 -4.04 -4.44
C ASN A 49 -3.74 -4.51 -3.02
N ALA A 50 -2.80 -5.16 -2.33
CA ALA A 50 -2.99 -5.65 -0.97
C ALA A 50 -3.28 -4.50 0.00
N LEU A 51 -2.49 -3.42 -0.04
CA LEU A 51 -2.70 -2.24 0.80
C LEU A 51 -4.04 -1.57 0.51
N ARG A 52 -4.43 -1.43 -0.76
CA ARG A 52 -5.74 -0.86 -1.13
C ARG A 52 -6.89 -1.74 -0.63
N ALA A 53 -6.80 -3.05 -0.81
CA ALA A 53 -7.82 -3.98 -0.36
C ALA A 53 -7.99 -3.93 1.16
N GLU A 54 -6.88 -3.91 1.89
CA GLU A 54 -6.89 -3.85 3.35
C GLU A 54 -7.45 -2.51 3.87
N LEU A 55 -7.02 -1.38 3.29
CA LEU A 55 -7.60 -0.08 3.63
C LEU A 55 -9.12 -0.05 3.40
N GLN A 56 -9.61 -0.65 2.30
CA GLN A 56 -11.05 -0.74 2.06
C GLN A 56 -11.76 -1.61 3.08
N ARG A 57 -11.15 -2.73 3.50
CA ARG A 57 -11.66 -3.58 4.58
C ARG A 57 -11.76 -2.77 5.89
N LEU A 58 -10.71 -2.06 6.26
CA LEU A 58 -10.66 -1.26 7.49
C LEU A 58 -11.68 -0.11 7.48
N LYS A 59 -11.87 0.58 6.34
CA LYS A 59 -12.93 1.61 6.22
C LYS A 59 -14.31 1.04 6.49
N ARG A 60 -14.63 -0.12 5.92
CA ARG A 60 -15.93 -0.78 6.14
C ARG A 60 -16.12 -1.19 7.60
N LEU A 61 -15.08 -1.74 8.22
CA LEU A 61 -15.16 -2.24 9.59
C LEU A 61 -15.19 -1.13 10.65
N TYR A 62 -14.43 -0.06 10.46
CA TYR A 62 -14.15 0.91 11.52
C TYR A 62 -14.59 2.34 11.19
N ASN A 63 -15.02 2.63 9.96
CA ASN A 63 -15.35 3.99 9.55
C ASN A 63 -16.59 4.05 8.64
N GLY A 64 -17.51 3.09 8.77
CA GLY A 64 -18.76 3.07 8.00
C GLY A 64 -18.59 3.08 6.48
N GLY A 65 -17.45 2.57 5.99
CA GLY A 65 -17.07 2.61 4.58
C GLY A 65 -16.52 3.95 4.09
N GLN A 66 -16.43 4.97 4.93
CA GLN A 66 -15.91 6.29 4.59
C GLN A 66 -14.38 6.35 4.66
N ASP A 67 -13.78 7.37 4.05
CA ASP A 67 -12.34 7.65 4.14
C ASP A 67 -11.92 8.02 5.56
N PHE A 68 -10.74 7.55 5.98
CA PHE A 68 -10.16 7.95 7.27
C PHE A 68 -9.86 9.46 7.29
N PRO A 69 -10.01 10.13 8.44
CA PRO A 69 -9.66 11.54 8.57
C PRO A 69 -8.17 11.76 8.27
N ARG A 70 -7.82 12.95 7.77
CA ARG A 70 -6.41 13.30 7.55
C ARG A 70 -5.68 13.35 8.90
N ARG A 71 -4.48 12.78 8.94
CA ARG A 71 -3.61 12.86 10.11
C ARG A 71 -3.33 14.33 10.47
N THR A 72 -3.43 14.66 11.74
CA THR A 72 -3.09 15.99 12.29
C THR A 72 -1.62 16.10 12.68
N GLU A 73 -0.93 14.96 12.79
CA GLU A 73 0.48 14.83 13.10
C GLU A 73 1.13 13.82 12.15
N ASP A 74 2.44 13.92 11.98
CA ASP A 74 3.17 12.89 11.24
C ASP A 74 3.17 11.56 12.01
N LEU A 75 3.15 10.46 11.27
CA LEU A 75 3.30 9.14 11.85
C LEU A 75 4.63 9.12 12.62
N LYS A 76 4.57 8.90 13.94
CA LYS A 76 5.76 8.62 14.74
C LYS A 76 6.38 7.36 14.17
N GLY A 77 7.48 7.52 13.43
CA GLY A 77 8.18 6.39 12.84
C GLY A 77 8.56 5.42 13.95
N GLY A 78 8.16 4.15 13.81
CA GLY A 78 8.75 3.08 14.59
C GLY A 78 10.19 2.97 14.12
N ARG A 79 11.12 3.66 14.78
CA ARG A 79 12.55 3.59 14.46
C ARG A 79 12.91 2.12 14.37
N PRO A 80 13.32 1.63 13.20
CA PRO A 80 13.95 0.34 13.16
C PRO A 80 15.31 0.49 13.80
N ILE A 81 15.58 -0.33 14.81
CA ILE A 81 16.94 -0.53 15.29
C ILE A 81 17.63 -1.28 14.15
N ALA A 82 18.38 -0.56 13.32
CA ALA A 82 19.40 -1.20 12.51
C ALA A 82 20.43 -1.76 13.49
N ALA A 83 20.41 -3.09 13.65
CA ALA A 83 21.54 -3.85 14.17
C ALA A 83 22.54 -4.07 13.02
#